data_AF-A0A929VDB5-F1
#
_entry.id   AF-A0A929VDB5-F1
#
_cell.length_a   1.000
_cell.length_b   1.000
_cell.length_c   1.000
_cell.angle_alpha   90.00
_cell.angle_beta   90.00
_cell.angle_gamma   90.00
#
_symmetry.space_group_name_H-M   'P 1'
#
loop_
_entity.id
_entity.type
_entity.pdbx_description
1 polymer ?
#
loop_
_entity_poly.entity_id
_entity_poly.type
_entity_poly.pdbx_seq_one_letter_code
_entity_poly.pdbx_strand_id
1 'polypeptide(L)'
;QEEVGVSFAAKVRTTIEQRLQILYNHSNDRPVVIGPAYASVSRVNDIYRMVVYVKHTQKELLFALRDSLEEKYKMQLEQTGENQVMMQFDLDPVHLF
;
A
#
# COMPACT_ATOMS: atom_id res chain seq x y z
N GLN A 1 17.87 -1.93 -4.49
CA GLN A 1 16.53 -2.51 -4.65
C GLN A 1 15.75 -2.49 -3.33
N GLU A 2 16.31 -2.98 -2.22
CA GLU A 2 15.66 -2.94 -0.90
C GLU A 2 15.37 -1.50 -0.42
N GLU A 3 16.35 -0.61 -0.43
CA GLU A 3 16.17 0.80 -0.01
C GLU A 3 15.11 1.54 -0.84
N VAL A 4 15.04 1.25 -2.15
CA VAL A 4 14.03 1.79 -3.06
C VAL A 4 12.64 1.28 -2.66
N GLY A 5 12.49 -0.02 -2.39
CA GLY A 5 11.24 -0.61 -1.92
C GLY A 5 10.78 -0.06 -0.57
N VAL A 6 11.70 0.13 0.38
CA VAL A 6 11.41 0.73 1.70
C VAL A 6 10.94 2.18 1.56
N SER A 7 11.68 2.99 0.79
CA SER A 7 11.32 4.39 0.52
C SER A 7 9.98 4.51 -0.20
N PHE A 8 9.72 3.64 -1.18
CA PHE A 8 8.45 3.59 -1.89
C PHE A 8 7.29 3.21 -0.94
N ALA A 9 7.44 2.16 -0.13
CA ALA A 9 6.42 1.74 0.82
C ALA A 9 6.12 2.82 1.88
N ALA A 10 7.14 3.57 2.31
CA ALA A 10 6.95 4.73 3.19
C ALA A 10 6.13 5.85 2.51
N LYS A 11 6.40 6.15 1.23
CA LYS A 11 5.60 7.13 0.46
C LYS A 11 4.16 6.69 0.28
N VAL A 12 3.92 5.40 0.07
CA VAL A 12 2.57 4.81 -0.01
C VAL A 12 1.83 4.99 1.31
N ARG A 13 2.46 4.64 2.44
CA ARG A 13 1.87 4.87 3.77
C ARG A 13 1.50 6.34 3.99
N THR A 14 2.42 7.26 3.70
CA THR A 14 2.16 8.70 3.87
C THR A 14 0.99 9.16 3.02
N THR A 15 0.88 8.67 1.78
CA THR A 15 -0.26 8.99 0.89
C THR A 15 -1.58 8.47 1.47
N ILE A 16 -1.59 7.23 1.99
CA ILE A 16 -2.77 6.66 2.65
C ILE A 16 -3.19 7.54 3.83
N GLU A 17 -2.26 7.85 4.74
CA GLU A 17 -2.54 8.66 5.93
C GLU A 17 -3.07 10.05 5.59
N GLN A 18 -2.51 10.71 4.58
CA GLN A 18 -3.00 12.01 4.10
C GLN A 18 -4.43 11.90 3.55
N ARG A 19 -4.72 10.85 2.76
CA ARG A 19 -6.06 10.63 2.21
C ARG A 19 -7.08 10.34 3.31
N LEU A 20 -6.70 9.50 4.27
CA LEU A 20 -7.54 9.20 5.43
C LEU A 20 -7.78 10.42 6.30
N GLN A 21 -6.78 11.28 6.49
CA GLN A 21 -6.97 12.54 7.23
C GLN A 21 -8.04 13.43 6.58
N ILE A 22 -8.03 13.54 5.25
CA ILE A 22 -9.02 14.34 4.50
C ILE A 22 -10.42 13.71 4.62
N LEU A 23 -10.53 12.39 4.48
CA LEU A 23 -11.81 11.68 4.50
C LEU A 23 -12.42 11.56 5.91
N TYR A 24 -11.59 11.53 6.96
CA TYR A 24 -12.00 11.22 8.34
C TYR A 24 -11.62 12.32 9.34
N ASN A 25 -11.49 13.58 8.91
CA ASN A 25 -10.97 14.69 9.72
C ASN A 25 -11.70 14.91 11.08
N HIS A 26 -12.88 14.31 11.27
CA HIS A 26 -13.66 14.37 12.51
C HIS A 26 -14.37 13.04 12.86
N SER A 27 -13.95 11.90 12.30
CA SER A 27 -14.55 10.59 12.57
C SER A 27 -13.72 9.79 13.56
N ASN A 28 -14.39 9.19 14.55
CA ASN A 28 -13.78 8.21 15.44
C ASN A 28 -13.67 6.80 14.79
N ASP A 29 -14.36 6.57 13.67
CA ASP A 29 -14.28 5.34 12.87
C ASP A 29 -13.24 5.52 11.75
N ARG A 30 -11.97 5.69 12.13
CA ARG A 30 -10.87 5.88 11.17
C ARG A 30 -10.23 4.52 10.82
N PRO A 31 -9.91 4.26 9.54
CA PRO A 31 -9.13 3.09 9.14
C PRO A 31 -7.77 3.03 9.86
N VAL A 32 -7.40 1.83 10.27
CA VAL A 32 -6.11 1.54 10.88
C VAL A 32 -5.11 1.20 9.79
N VAL A 33 -3.94 1.85 9.81
CA VAL A 33 -2.83 1.61 8.87
C VAL A 33 -1.68 0.93 9.61
N ILE A 34 -1.20 -0.20 9.11
CA ILE A 34 -0.12 -1.01 9.69
C ILE A 34 0.99 -1.19 8.65
N GLY A 35 2.25 -1.14 9.07
CA GLY A 35 3.42 -1.18 8.18
C GLY A 35 3.98 0.22 7.88
N PRO A 36 4.86 0.40 6.89
CA PRO A 36 5.38 -0.65 6.02
C PRO A 36 6.14 -1.70 6.83
N ALA A 37 5.99 -2.96 6.46
CA ALA A 37 6.71 -4.08 7.07
C ALA A 37 7.21 -5.03 5.98
N TYR A 38 8.25 -5.81 6.28
CA TYR A 38 8.64 -6.93 5.42
C TYR A 38 7.54 -8.00 5.45
N ALA A 39 7.16 -8.53 4.30
CA ALA A 39 6.25 -9.68 4.25
C ALA A 39 6.92 -10.93 4.87
N SER A 40 6.17 -11.80 5.55
CA SER A 40 6.72 -12.99 6.23
C SER A 40 7.50 -13.94 5.32
N VAL A 41 7.18 -13.98 4.03
CA VAL A 41 8.00 -14.63 2.98
C VAL A 41 8.84 -13.54 2.30
N SER A 42 9.81 -13.00 3.04
CA SER A 42 10.59 -11.81 2.62
C SER A 42 11.74 -12.13 1.67
N ARG A 43 12.04 -13.42 1.40
CA ARG A 43 13.20 -13.79 0.57
C ARG A 43 13.02 -15.11 -0.16
N VAL A 44 12.34 -15.07 -1.30
CA VAL A 44 12.42 -16.11 -2.33
C VAL A 44 12.95 -15.43 -3.58
N ASN A 45 14.11 -15.86 -4.08
CA ASN A 45 14.73 -15.36 -5.31
C ASN A 45 14.96 -13.82 -5.37
N ASP A 46 15.57 -13.23 -4.32
CA ASP A 46 15.95 -11.80 -4.23
C ASP A 46 14.81 -10.77 -4.42
N ILE A 47 13.55 -11.23 -4.41
CA ILE A 47 12.38 -10.35 -4.42
C ILE A 47 12.07 -9.91 -3.00
N TYR A 48 12.26 -8.62 -2.73
CA TYR A 48 11.87 -7.98 -1.48
C TYR A 48 10.41 -7.54 -1.55
N ARG A 49 9.61 -7.96 -0.56
CA ARG A 49 8.18 -7.59 -0.47
C ARG A 49 7.94 -6.75 0.77
N MET A 50 7.48 -5.52 0.54
CA MET A 50 6.96 -4.64 1.58
C MET A 50 5.45 -4.68 1.57
N VAL A 51 4.83 -4.68 2.74
CA VAL A 51 3.37 -4.67 2.92
C VAL A 51 2.95 -3.45 3.74
N VAL A 52 1.87 -2.81 3.28
CA VAL A 52 1.12 -1.81 4.05
C VAL A 52 -0.30 -2.33 4.15
N TYR A 53 -0.74 -2.66 5.37
CA TYR A 53 -2.10 -3.14 5.61
C TYR A 53 -3.00 -1.98 6.01
N VAL A 54 -4.19 -1.93 5.43
CA VAL A 54 -5.25 -1.01 5.83
C VAL A 54 -6.44 -1.84 6.26
N LYS A 55 -6.88 -1.65 7.51
CA LYS A 55 -8.01 -2.37 8.09
C LYS A 55 -9.14 -1.40 8.41
N HIS A 56 -10.33 -1.73 7.95
CA HIS A 56 -11.55 -1.01 8.26
C HIS A 56 -12.77 -1.93 8.21
N THR A 57 -13.83 -1.57 8.93
CA THR A 57 -15.10 -2.32 8.94
C THR A 57 -15.88 -2.14 7.63
N GLN A 58 -15.79 -0.96 7.03
CA GLN A 58 -16.46 -0.61 5.77
C GLN A 58 -15.56 -0.93 4.57
N LYS A 59 -15.90 -1.98 3.82
CA LYS A 59 -15.11 -2.48 2.68
C LYS A 59 -15.05 -1.49 1.51
N GLU A 60 -16.10 -0.73 1.31
CA GLU A 60 -16.24 0.20 0.17
C GLU A 60 -15.20 1.32 0.23
N LEU A 61 -14.79 1.68 1.45
CA LEU A 61 -13.73 2.66 1.69
C LEU A 61 -12.35 2.08 1.36
N LEU A 62 -12.15 0.76 1.55
CA LEU A 62 -10.91 0.09 1.15
C LEU A 62 -10.80 0.01 -0.38
N PHE A 63 -11.90 -0.24 -1.08
CA PHE A 63 -11.94 -0.17 -2.55
C PHE A 63 -11.64 1.23 -3.07
N ALA A 64 -12.30 2.26 -2.52
CA ALA A 64 -12.05 3.65 -2.93
C ALA A 64 -10.60 4.09 -2.67
N LEU A 65 -10.01 3.63 -1.56
CA LEU A 65 -8.59 3.88 -1.26
C LEU A 65 -7.66 3.18 -2.26
N ARG A 66 -7.94 1.91 -2.59
CA ARG A 66 -7.21 1.15 -3.62
C ARG A 66 -7.23 1.90 -4.95
N ASP A 67 -8.43 2.20 -5.46
CA ASP A 67 -8.59 2.80 -6.78
C ASP A 67 -7.86 4.15 -6.88
N SER A 68 -7.89 4.95 -5.81
CA SER A 68 -7.15 6.22 -5.73
C SER A 68 -5.63 6.05 -5.72
N LEU A 69 -5.12 4.99 -5.09
CA LEU A 69 -3.69 4.70 -5.09
C LEU A 69 -3.24 4.14 -6.45
N GLU A 70 -4.03 3.27 -7.06
CA GLU A 70 -3.79 2.76 -8.41
C GLU A 70 -3.70 3.93 -9.40
N GLU A 71 -4.68 4.82 -9.42
CA GLU A 71 -4.66 6.00 -10.31
C GLU A 71 -3.40 6.86 -10.11
N LYS A 72 -3.06 7.14 -8.85
CA LYS A 72 -1.90 7.98 -8.51
C LYS A 72 -0.57 7.36 -8.93
N TYR A 73 -0.39 6.06 -8.68
CA TYR A 73 0.90 5.39 -8.88
C TYR A 73 1.04 4.72 -10.25
N LYS A 74 -0.06 4.46 -10.98
CA LYS A 74 -0.04 3.86 -12.31
C LYS A 74 0.86 4.62 -13.26
N MET A 75 0.62 5.91 -13.44
CA MET A 75 1.45 6.75 -14.32
C MET A 75 2.89 6.84 -13.85
N GLN A 76 3.11 6.92 -12.53
CA GLN A 76 4.45 7.04 -11.96
C GLN A 76 5.28 5.78 -12.20
N LEU A 77 4.69 4.60 -12.04
CA LEU A 77 5.36 3.31 -12.27
C LEU A 77 5.54 3.00 -13.77
N GLU A 78 4.63 3.47 -14.62
CA GLU A 78 4.73 3.32 -16.09
C GLU A 78 5.79 4.26 -16.70
N GLN A 79 5.96 5.48 -16.17
CA GLN A 79 6.81 6.53 -16.77
C GLN A 79 8.28 6.48 -16.35
N THR A 80 8.61 5.91 -15.18
CA THR A 80 10.00 5.91 -14.70
C THR A 80 10.91 4.97 -15.48
N GLY A 81 10.37 4.05 -16.30
CA GLY A 81 11.16 3.04 -17.04
C GLY A 81 11.91 2.04 -16.15
N GLU A 82 11.93 2.28 -14.84
CA GLU A 82 12.54 1.44 -13.83
C GLU A 82 11.51 0.44 -13.30
N ASN A 83 11.58 -0.79 -13.82
CA ASN A 83 10.92 -2.00 -13.29
C ASN A 83 11.38 -2.39 -11.86
N GLN A 84 11.87 -1.44 -11.06
CA GLN A 84 12.49 -1.72 -9.75
C GLN A 84 11.45 -1.97 -8.65
N VAL A 85 10.22 -1.48 -8.81
CA VAL A 85 9.13 -1.67 -7.83
C VAL A 85 7.83 -1.98 -8.56
N MET A 86 7.13 -3.02 -8.10
CA MET A 86 5.78 -3.37 -8.52
C MET A 86 4.84 -3.22 -7.31
N MET A 87 3.71 -2.56 -7.52
CA MET A 87 2.63 -2.47 -6.53
C MET A 87 1.51 -3.43 -6.89
N GLN A 88 1.00 -4.17 -5.91
CA GLN A 88 -0.17 -5.03 -6.05
C GLN A 88 -1.10 -4.78 -4.86
N PHE A 89 -2.39 -4.92 -5.09
CA PHE A 89 -3.41 -4.79 -4.07
C PHE A 89 -4.08 -6.13 -3.82
N ASP A 90 -4.18 -6.49 -2.54
CA ASP A 90 -4.84 -7.70 -2.09
C ASP A 90 -5.89 -7.36 -1.03
N LEU A 91 -7.11 -7.86 -1.23
CA LEU A 91 -8.25 -7.66 -0.34
C LEU A 91 -8.63 -8.93 0.43
N ASP A 92 -7.94 -10.05 0.16
CA ASP A 92 -8.08 -11.31 0.88
C ASP A 92 -6.69 -11.92 1.17
N PRO A 93 -5.88 -11.26 2.03
CA PRO A 93 -4.50 -11.65 2.26
C PRO A 93 -4.34 -12.98 3.01
N VAL A 94 -5.45 -13.60 3.47
CA VAL A 94 -5.45 -14.85 4.23
C VAL A 94 -5.27 -16.07 3.30
N HIS A 95 -5.52 -15.93 2.00
CA HIS A 95 -5.34 -17.00 1.00
C HIS A 95 -4.03 -16.93 0.20
N LEU A 96 -3.02 -16.19 0.68
CA LEU A 96 -1.69 -16.10 0.04
C LEU A 96 -0.76 -17.31 0.32
N PHE A 97 -1.30 -18.45 0.77
CA PHE A 97 -0.54 -19.67 1.08
C PHE A 97 -1.09 -20.88 0.33
#